data_AF-A0A7S2AHI1-F1
#
_entry.id   AF-A0A7S2AHI1-F1
#
_cell.length_a   1.000
_cell.length_b   1.000
_cell.length_c   1.000
_cell.angle_alpha   90.00
_cell.angle_beta   90.00
_cell.angle_gamma   90.00
#
_symmetry.space_group_name_H-M   'P 1'
#
loop_
_entity.id
_entity.type
_entity.pdbx_description
1 polymer ?
#
loop_
_entity_poly.entity_id
_entity_poly.type
_entity_poly.pdbx_seq_one_letter_code
_entity_poly.pdbx_strand_id
1 'polypeptide(L)'
;QAGLKDASQAVASAELELEARKDAQVQGDAESGPAREERELLDRTLETDMQFLKTEEGYDLEKAGEHMKTLAPVARRLLLDESLVVAIQPAAMRPPSERGTFDNTVLAEVEASVRKKLSDVEAQLE
;
A
#
# COMPACT_ATOMS: atom_id res chain seq x y z
N GLN A 1 -16.83 17.52 -54.78
CA GLN A 1 -16.99 16.22 -54.10
C GLN A 1 -15.74 15.76 -53.34
N ALA A 2 -14.55 16.37 -53.53
CA ALA A 2 -13.33 16.01 -52.78
C ALA A 2 -13.44 16.25 -51.26
N GLY A 3 -13.96 17.41 -50.83
CA GLY A 3 -14.01 17.76 -49.40
C GLY A 3 -14.89 16.86 -48.50
N LEU A 4 -15.85 16.11 -49.06
CA LEU A 4 -16.64 15.12 -48.31
C LEU A 4 -15.83 13.84 -48.03
N LYS A 5 -14.97 13.42 -48.96
CA LYS A 5 -14.08 12.27 -48.77
C LYS A 5 -13.00 12.58 -47.74
N ASP A 6 -12.38 13.76 -47.84
CA ASP A 6 -11.37 14.21 -46.89
C ASP A 6 -11.95 14.37 -45.47
N ALA A 7 -13.15 14.97 -45.35
CA ALA A 7 -13.84 15.08 -44.06
C ALA A 7 -14.21 13.70 -43.48
N SER A 8 -14.67 12.77 -44.32
CA SER A 8 -15.02 11.42 -43.87
C SER A 8 -13.81 10.61 -43.43
N GLN A 9 -12.65 10.77 -44.08
CA GLN A 9 -11.40 10.15 -43.64
C GLN A 9 -10.86 10.77 -42.35
N ALA A 10 -11.00 12.09 -42.19
CA ALA A 10 -10.59 12.78 -40.97
C ALA A 10 -11.42 12.34 -39.75
N VAL A 11 -12.75 12.19 -39.92
CA VAL A 11 -13.63 11.68 -38.85
C VAL A 11 -13.28 10.24 -38.49
N ALA A 12 -13.13 9.35 -39.48
CA ALA A 12 -12.77 7.95 -39.21
C ALA A 12 -11.40 7.82 -38.49
N SER A 13 -10.43 8.67 -38.85
CA SER A 13 -9.12 8.69 -38.19
C SER A 13 -9.22 9.22 -36.75
N ALA A 14 -10.03 10.26 -36.53
CA ALA A 14 -10.27 10.81 -35.20
C ALA A 14 -11.02 9.83 -34.28
N GLU A 15 -11.96 9.04 -34.81
CA GLU A 15 -12.67 8.00 -34.04
C GLU A 15 -11.72 6.88 -33.62
N LEU A 16 -10.85 6.41 -34.51
CA LEU A 16 -9.82 5.41 -34.18
C LEU A 16 -8.84 5.93 -33.12
N GLU A 17 -8.41 7.18 -33.23
CA GLU A 17 -7.49 7.78 -32.26
C GLU A 17 -8.18 8.03 -30.91
N LEU A 18 -9.47 8.38 -30.90
CA LEU A 18 -10.27 8.51 -29.69
C LEU A 18 -10.45 7.15 -28.99
N GLU A 19 -10.73 6.09 -29.76
CA GLU A 19 -10.89 4.73 -29.22
C GLU A 19 -9.57 4.22 -28.62
N ALA A 20 -8.45 4.38 -29.34
CA ALA A 20 -7.13 4.02 -28.84
C ALA A 20 -6.75 4.77 -27.54
N ARG A 21 -7.12 6.06 -27.42
CA ARG A 21 -6.89 6.84 -26.20
C ARG A 21 -7.78 6.40 -25.04
N LYS A 22 -9.03 6.00 -25.30
CA LYS A 22 -9.94 5.48 -24.27
C LYS A 22 -9.45 4.13 -23.74
N ASP A 23 -9.03 3.22 -24.62
CA ASP A 23 -8.44 1.94 -24.21
C ASP A 23 -7.20 2.15 -23.34
N ALA A 24 -6.29 3.05 -23.76
CA ALA A 24 -5.10 3.39 -22.99
C ALA A 24 -5.45 4.02 -21.61
N GLN A 25 -6.50 4.85 -21.55
CA GLN A 25 -6.97 5.43 -20.30
C GLN A 25 -7.56 4.38 -19.36
N VAL A 26 -8.46 3.52 -19.87
CA VAL A 26 -9.08 2.45 -19.07
C VAL A 26 -8.02 1.48 -18.54
N GLN A 27 -7.01 1.16 -19.36
CA GLN A 27 -5.91 0.32 -18.95
C GLN A 27 -5.07 0.99 -17.85
N GLY A 28 -4.69 2.26 -18.02
CA GLY A 28 -3.96 3.01 -17.00
C GLY A 28 -4.72 3.20 -15.68
N ASP A 29 -6.04 3.43 -15.75
CA ASP A 29 -6.91 3.54 -14.57
C ASP A 29 -7.04 2.19 -13.84
N ALA A 30 -7.16 1.09 -14.59
CA ALA A 30 -7.23 -0.26 -14.04
C ALA A 30 -5.90 -0.69 -13.38
N GLU A 31 -4.76 -0.27 -13.93
CA GLU A 31 -3.43 -0.52 -13.35
C GLU A 31 -3.18 0.36 -12.11
N SER A 32 -3.71 1.59 -12.09
CA SER A 32 -3.57 2.53 -10.97
C SER A 32 -4.46 2.19 -9.77
N GLY A 33 -5.61 1.54 -9.99
CA GLY A 33 -6.55 1.17 -8.91
C GLY A 33 -5.92 0.31 -7.81
N PRO A 34 -5.35 -0.86 -8.13
CA PRO A 34 -4.70 -1.73 -7.15
C PRO A 34 -3.53 -1.06 -6.43
N ALA A 35 -2.74 -0.25 -7.13
CA ALA A 35 -1.63 0.49 -6.53
C ALA A 35 -2.12 1.57 -5.56
N ARG A 36 -3.25 2.25 -5.84
CA ARG A 36 -3.89 3.19 -4.90
C ARG A 36 -4.42 2.47 -3.65
N GLU A 37 -5.11 1.35 -3.83
CA GLU A 37 -5.61 0.54 -2.70
C GLU A 37 -4.45 0.03 -1.82
N GLU A 38 -3.35 -0.40 -2.44
CA GLU A 38 -2.14 -0.81 -1.72
C GLU A 38 -1.51 0.38 -0.98
N ARG A 39 -1.41 1.55 -1.61
CA ARG A 39 -0.92 2.78 -0.96
C ARG A 39 -1.75 3.11 0.28
N GLU A 40 -3.07 3.16 0.15
CA GLU A 40 -3.99 3.48 1.26
C GLU A 40 -3.89 2.47 2.41
N LEU A 41 -3.71 1.19 2.09
CA LEU A 41 -3.49 0.15 3.10
C LEU A 41 -2.18 0.37 3.87
N LEU A 42 -1.07 0.60 3.16
CA LEU A 42 0.25 0.78 3.77
C LEU A 42 0.32 2.06 4.61
N ASP A 43 -0.27 3.14 4.10
CA ASP A 43 -0.39 4.44 4.76
C ASP A 43 -1.18 4.29 6.08
N ARG A 44 -2.37 3.67 6.02
CA ARG A 44 -3.16 3.35 7.21
C ARG A 44 -2.39 2.48 8.22
N THR A 45 -1.65 1.47 7.74
CA THR A 45 -0.85 0.62 8.62
C THR A 45 0.21 1.42 9.38
N LEU A 46 0.83 2.42 8.75
CA LEU A 46 1.80 3.29 9.42
C LEU A 46 1.13 4.25 10.42
N GLU A 47 0.10 4.97 9.98
CA GLU A 47 -0.54 6.04 10.76
C GLU A 47 -1.42 5.51 11.90
N THR A 48 -1.99 4.31 11.74
CA THR A 48 -2.91 3.72 12.72
C THR A 48 -2.26 2.58 13.48
N ASP A 49 -1.93 1.48 12.79
CA ASP A 49 -1.53 0.23 13.47
C ASP A 49 -0.15 0.38 14.14
N MET A 50 0.85 0.86 13.40
CA MET A 50 2.21 1.04 13.93
C MET A 50 2.27 2.17 14.96
N GLN A 51 1.54 3.26 14.75
CA GLN A 51 1.48 4.35 15.71
C GLN A 51 0.86 3.91 17.04
N PHE A 52 -0.26 3.17 17.01
CA PHE A 52 -0.86 2.60 18.21
C PHE A 52 0.13 1.71 18.95
N LEU A 53 0.75 0.77 18.24
CA LEU A 53 1.68 -0.17 18.86
C LEU A 53 2.89 0.54 19.47
N LYS A 54 3.31 1.70 19.00
CA LYS A 54 4.47 2.45 19.53
C LYS A 54 4.12 3.44 20.65
N THR A 55 2.84 3.69 20.90
CA THR A 55 2.39 4.68 21.88
C THR A 55 2.02 3.99 23.19
N GLU A 56 2.63 4.43 24.29
CA GLU A 56 2.34 3.89 25.63
C GLU A 56 0.95 4.32 26.11
N GLU A 57 0.60 5.59 25.87
CA GLU A 57 -0.69 6.13 26.25
C GLU A 57 -1.82 5.47 25.44
N GLY A 58 -2.73 4.81 26.16
CA GLY A 58 -3.87 4.13 25.55
C GLY A 58 -3.56 2.74 24.99
N TYR A 59 -2.35 2.21 25.23
CA TYR A 59 -2.03 0.81 24.91
C TYR A 59 -2.93 -0.13 25.71
N ASP A 60 -3.49 -1.11 25.01
CA ASP A 60 -4.32 -2.17 25.55
C ASP A 60 -4.05 -3.46 24.77
N LEU A 61 -4.02 -4.59 25.48
CA LEU A 61 -3.64 -5.87 24.90
C LEU A 61 -4.66 -6.38 23.88
N GLU A 62 -5.96 -6.15 24.11
CA GLU A 62 -7.02 -6.56 23.19
C GLU A 62 -6.91 -5.76 21.89
N LYS A 63 -6.78 -4.43 21.99
CA LYS A 63 -6.56 -3.54 20.84
C LYS A 63 -5.26 -3.84 20.10
N ALA A 64 -4.17 -4.14 20.81
CA ALA A 64 -2.92 -4.57 20.18
C ALA A 64 -3.14 -5.84 19.34
N GLY A 65 -3.94 -6.78 19.85
CA GLY A 65 -4.38 -7.96 19.10
C GLY A 65 -5.20 -7.61 17.85
N GLU A 66 -6.05 -6.58 17.89
CA GLU A 66 -6.79 -6.10 16.73
C GLU A 66 -5.88 -5.48 15.67
N HIS A 67 -4.98 -4.58 16.07
CA HIS A 67 -3.99 -3.99 15.16
C HIS A 67 -3.07 -5.05 14.54
N MET A 68 -2.71 -6.08 15.31
CA MET A 68 -1.94 -7.22 14.82
C MET A 68 -2.67 -8.06 13.76
N LYS A 69 -4.01 -8.13 13.79
CA LYS A 69 -4.78 -8.81 12.72
C LYS A 69 -4.67 -8.08 11.38
N THR A 70 -4.48 -6.76 11.40
CA THR A 70 -4.23 -5.94 10.20
C THR A 70 -2.76 -6.03 9.78
N LEU A 71 -1.84 -5.95 10.74
CA LEU A 71 -0.40 -5.89 10.46
C LEU A 71 0.18 -7.22 9.98
N ALA A 72 -0.26 -8.36 10.51
CA ALA A 72 0.24 -9.68 10.13
C ALA A 72 0.09 -10.01 8.63
N PRO A 73 -1.08 -9.81 7.98
CA PRO A 73 -1.20 -10.03 6.54
C PRO A 73 -0.37 -9.03 5.71
N VAL A 74 -0.19 -7.79 6.17
CA VAL A 74 0.70 -6.82 5.52
C VAL A 74 2.15 -7.29 5.59
N ALA A 75 2.63 -7.65 6.78
CA ALA A 75 3.98 -8.19 6.96
C ALA A 75 4.26 -9.43 6.09
N ARG A 76 3.28 -10.32 5.92
CA ARG A 76 3.38 -11.48 5.01
C ARG A 76 3.40 -11.08 3.54
N ARG A 77 2.57 -10.10 3.13
CA ARG A 77 2.54 -9.59 1.74
C ARG A 77 3.85 -8.90 1.34
N LEU A 78 4.50 -8.23 2.29
CA LEU A 78 5.78 -7.59 2.08
C LEU A 78 6.97 -8.57 1.99
N LEU A 79 6.72 -9.88 2.09
CA LEU A 79 7.75 -10.92 2.11
C LEU A 79 8.85 -10.63 3.15
N LEU A 80 8.45 -10.09 4.30
CA LEU A 80 9.38 -9.93 5.40
C LEU A 80 9.94 -11.30 5.79
N ASP A 81 11.18 -11.30 6.26
CA ASP A 81 11.83 -12.52 6.73
C ASP A 81 10.91 -13.26 7.73
N GLU A 82 10.80 -14.59 7.61
CA GLU A 82 9.91 -15.38 8.47
C GLU A 82 10.20 -15.13 9.95
N SER A 83 11.46 -14.87 10.31
CA SER A 83 11.83 -14.54 11.69
C SER A 83 11.20 -13.22 12.16
N LEU A 84 11.08 -12.21 11.29
CA LEU A 84 10.41 -10.94 11.59
C LEU A 84 8.89 -11.13 11.70
N VAL A 85 8.29 -11.92 10.81
CA VAL A 85 6.84 -12.22 10.84
C VAL A 85 6.47 -12.99 12.11
N VAL A 86 7.34 -13.87 12.60
CA VAL A 86 7.12 -14.60 13.85
C VAL A 86 7.42 -13.72 15.08
N ALA A 87 8.44 -12.86 15.02
CA ALA A 87 8.86 -12.03 16.14
C ALA A 87 7.97 -10.82 16.39
N ILE A 88 7.28 -10.30 15.36
CA ILE A 88 6.47 -9.08 15.48
C ILE A 88 5.27 -9.27 16.41
N GLN A 89 4.64 -10.46 16.41
CA GLN A 89 3.49 -10.73 17.27
C GLN A 89 3.83 -10.66 18.77
N PRO A 90 4.82 -11.40 19.31
CA PRO A 90 5.17 -11.27 20.72
C PRO A 90 5.75 -9.88 21.08
N ALA A 91 6.40 -9.19 20.15
CA ALA A 91 6.89 -7.82 20.37
C ALA A 91 5.73 -6.81 20.50
N ALA A 92 4.75 -6.86 19.60
CA ALA A 92 3.60 -5.98 19.56
C ALA A 92 2.62 -6.20 20.73
N MET A 93 2.54 -7.43 21.26
CA MET A 93 1.68 -7.80 22.39
C MET A 93 2.25 -7.38 23.76
N ARG A 94 3.43 -6.77 23.81
CA ARG A 94 3.96 -6.12 25.02
C ARG A 94 3.72 -4.61 24.96
N PRO A 95 3.41 -3.96 26.09
CA PRO A 95 3.36 -2.51 26.13
C PRO A 95 4.74 -1.93 25.79
N PRO A 96 4.81 -0.77 25.11
CA PRO A 96 6.07 -0.13 24.73
C PRO A 96 7.11 -0.05 25.87
N SER A 97 6.68 0.23 27.10
CA SER A 97 7.57 0.31 28.26
C SER A 97 8.23 -1.02 28.67
N GLU A 98 7.63 -2.16 28.33
CA GLU A 98 8.13 -3.50 28.69
C GLU A 98 8.89 -4.19 27.54
N ARG A 99 9.01 -3.52 26.38
CA ARG A 99 9.71 -4.06 25.22
C ARG A 99 11.23 -3.99 25.40
N GLY A 100 11.90 -5.10 25.14
CA GLY A 100 13.36 -5.13 25.07
C GLY A 100 13.90 -4.51 23.78
N THR A 101 15.22 -4.37 23.68
CA THR A 101 15.87 -3.86 22.45
C THR A 101 15.45 -4.65 21.22
N PHE A 102 15.37 -5.98 21.32
CA PHE A 102 14.95 -6.84 20.22
C PHE A 102 13.51 -6.55 19.75
N ASP A 103 12.55 -6.45 20.67
CA ASP A 103 11.15 -6.16 20.33
C ASP A 103 11.02 -4.81 19.61
N ASN A 104 11.76 -3.80 20.10
CA ASN A 104 11.80 -2.48 19.47
C ASN A 104 12.44 -2.52 18.08
N THR A 105 13.53 -3.27 17.90
CA THR A 105 14.14 -3.47 16.58
C THR A 105 13.18 -4.15 15.62
N VAL A 106 12.47 -5.20 16.04
CA VAL A 106 11.51 -5.90 15.18
C VAL A 106 10.41 -4.96 14.69
N LEU A 107 9.82 -4.15 15.57
CA LEU A 107 8.81 -3.17 15.18
C LEU A 107 9.38 -2.07 14.27
N ALA A 108 10.62 -1.62 14.51
CA ALA A 108 11.28 -0.64 13.67
C ALA A 108 11.57 -1.18 12.26
N GLU A 109 12.04 -2.42 12.13
CA GLU A 109 12.31 -3.06 10.85
C GLU A 109 11.03 -3.29 10.04
N VAL A 110 9.94 -3.66 10.70
CA VAL A 110 8.62 -3.78 10.05
C VAL A 110 8.16 -2.41 9.56
N GLU A 111 8.25 -1.38 10.41
CA GLU A 111 7.88 0.00 10.03
C GLU A 111 8.69 0.48 8.82
N ALA A 112 10.00 0.25 8.83
CA ALA A 112 10.90 0.61 7.74
C ALA A 112 10.53 -0.12 6.46
N SER A 113 10.15 -1.40 6.55
CA SER A 113 9.76 -2.19 5.38
C SER A 113 8.41 -1.74 4.80
N VAL A 114 7.44 -1.40 5.66
CA VAL A 114 6.15 -0.83 5.22
C VAL A 114 6.37 0.53 4.56
N ARG A 115 7.17 1.42 5.16
CA ARG A 115 7.52 2.73 4.54
C ARG A 115 8.21 2.58 3.21
N LYS A 116 9.16 1.64 3.11
CA LYS A 116 9.87 1.37 1.85
C LYS A 116 8.88 0.96 0.76
N LYS A 117 7.99 0.00 1.06
CA LYS A 117 6.98 -0.42 0.09
C LYS A 117 6.01 0.70 -0.28
N LEU A 118 5.59 1.52 0.69
CA LEU A 118 4.75 2.68 0.42
C LEU A 118 5.42 3.61 -0.58
N SER A 119 6.69 3.95 -0.36
CA SER A 119 7.46 4.78 -1.29
C SER A 119 7.62 4.14 -2.68
N ASP A 120 7.81 2.81 -2.76
CA ASP A 120 7.88 2.09 -4.03
C ASP A 120 6.54 2.16 -4.78
N VAL A 121 5.41 2.02 -4.07
CA VAL A 121 4.06 2.11 -4.65
C VAL A 121 3.72 3.54 -5.06
N GLU A 122 4.12 4.54 -4.28
CA GLU A 122 3.95 5.96 -4.63
C GLU A 122 4.70 6.30 -5.92
N ALA A 123 5.94 5.83 -6.07
CA ALA A 123 6.71 6.02 -7.30
C ALA A 123 6.11 5.32 -8.54
N GLN A 124 5.24 4.32 -8.36
CA GLN A 124 4.51 3.66 -9.44
C GLN A 124 3.24 4.41 -9.86
N LEU A 125 2.75 5.33 -9.02
CA LEU A 125 1.55 6.13 -9.24
C LEU A 125 1.85 7.52 -9.82
N GLU A 126 3.13 7.92 -9.87
CA GLU A 126 3.63 9.15 -10.50
C GLU A 126 3.88 8.99 -12.01
#